data_AF-A0A815VJS2-F1
#
_entry.id   AF-A0A815VJS2-F1
#
_cell.length_a   1.000
_cell.length_b   1.000
_cell.length_c   1.000
_cell.angle_alpha   90.00
_cell.angle_beta   90.00
_cell.angle_gamma   90.00
#
_symmetry.space_group_name_H-M   'P 1'
#
loop_
_entity.id
_entity.type
_entity.pdbx_description
1 polymer ?
#
loop_
_entity_poly.entity_id
_entity_poly.type
_entity_poly.pdbx_seq_one_letter_code
_entity_poly.pdbx_strand_id
1 'polypeptide(L)'
;MIVFKLERERPVYAVVGNLIYYVKEKYLRRLEITTSKDVPLMQLRSGPRAPYYSISYNPAENSILLTTRVPSQPDTSMYDLYTIPKDAGESATAAQTPDAPEGRRSSGLNAVWVAGNR
;
A
#
# COMPACT_ATOMS: atom_id res chain seq x y z
N MET A 1 24.84 12.29 21.20
CA MET A 1 23.83 11.20 21.17
C MET A 1 23.60 10.82 19.72
N ILE A 2 24.00 9.62 19.30
CA ILE A 2 23.86 9.16 17.92
C ILE A 2 22.76 8.10 17.93
N VAL A 3 21.68 8.33 17.18
CA VAL A 3 20.61 7.36 16.97
C VAL A 3 20.84 6.73 15.60
N PHE A 4 21.31 5.48 15.56
CA PHE A 4 21.34 4.68 14.34
C PHE A 4 20.18 3.70 14.36
N LYS A 5 19.34 3.76 13.34
CA LYS A 5 18.19 2.88 13.15
C LYS A 5 18.52 1.90 12.03
N LEU A 6 18.77 0.64 12.39
CA LEU A 6 19.28 -0.40 11.50
C LEU A 6 18.21 -0.95 10.54
N GLU A 7 16.93 -0.77 10.84
CA GLU A 7 15.82 -1.27 10.02
C GLU A 7 14.73 -0.21 9.76
N ARG A 8 14.06 -0.32 8.60
CA ARG A 8 12.90 0.50 8.25
C ARG A 8 11.71 0.11 9.15
N GLU A 9 11.61 0.71 10.34
CA GLU A 9 10.35 0.65 11.11
C GLU A 9 9.24 1.52 10.50
N ARG A 10 9.58 2.42 9.56
CA ARG A 10 8.59 3.31 8.95
C ARG A 10 7.69 2.47 8.03
N PRO A 11 6.38 2.43 8.27
CA PRO A 11 5.44 1.78 7.35
C PRO A 11 5.61 2.34 5.94
N VAL A 12 5.34 1.52 4.93
CA VAL A 12 5.28 2.02 3.55
C VAL A 12 4.11 2.99 3.40
N TYR A 13 4.34 4.11 2.75
CA TYR A 13 3.31 5.10 2.47
C TYR A 13 3.50 5.80 1.12
N ALA A 14 2.40 6.28 0.55
CA ALA A 14 2.35 7.17 -0.60
C ALA A 14 1.52 8.40 -0.23
N VAL A 15 2.01 9.59 -0.59
CA VAL A 15 1.33 10.86 -0.31
C VAL A 15 0.75 11.41 -1.62
N VAL A 16 -0.52 11.81 -1.59
CA VAL A 16 -1.25 12.31 -2.75
C VAL A 16 -2.11 13.48 -2.28
N GLY A 17 -1.64 14.71 -2.50
CA GLY A 17 -2.28 15.91 -1.96
C GLY A 17 -2.39 15.84 -0.44
N ASN A 18 -3.62 15.89 0.08
CA ASN A 18 -3.92 15.81 1.51
C ASN A 18 -4.09 14.38 2.06
N LEU A 19 -3.88 13.36 1.22
CA LEU A 19 -4.11 11.96 1.57
C LEU A 19 -2.79 11.20 1.69
N ILE A 20 -2.70 10.36 2.71
CA ILE A 20 -1.62 9.38 2.89
C ILE A 20 -2.23 7.98 2.79
N TYR A 21 -1.78 7.22 1.81
CA TYR A 21 -2.04 5.79 1.73
C TYR A 21 -0.90 5.05 2.41
N TYR A 22 -1.18 4.20 3.39
CA TYR A 22 -0.15 3.48 4.11
C TYR A 22 -0.61 2.08 4.50
N VAL A 23 0.36 1.19 4.76
CA VAL A 23 0.05 -0.16 5.24
C VAL A 23 0.26 -0.23 6.75
N LYS A 24 -0.76 -0.72 7.46
CA LYS A 24 -0.66 -1.05 8.88
C LYS A 24 -1.20 -2.46 9.10
N GLU A 25 -0.38 -3.31 9.70
CA GLU A 25 -0.66 -4.74 9.85
C GLU A 25 -0.98 -5.37 8.47
N LYS A 26 -2.22 -5.83 8.29
CA LYS A 26 -2.72 -6.41 7.04
C LYS A 26 -3.64 -5.48 6.25
N TYR A 27 -3.74 -4.21 6.62
CA TYR A 27 -4.68 -3.28 6.00
C TYR A 27 -3.97 -2.17 5.24
N LEU A 28 -4.48 -1.88 4.05
CA LEU A 28 -4.26 -0.59 3.42
C LEU A 28 -5.18 0.42 4.08
N ARG A 29 -4.62 1.54 4.52
CA ARG A 29 -5.34 2.62 5.19
C ARG A 29 -5.13 3.93 4.45
N ARG A 30 -6.11 4.83 4.59
CA ARG A 30 -6.06 6.20 4.09
C ARG A 30 -6.22 7.15 5.25
N LEU A 31 -5.21 7.97 5.46
CA LEU A 31 -5.20 9.08 6.41
C LEU A 31 -5.38 10.39 5.64
N GLU A 32 -6.38 11.17 6.01
CA GLU A 32 -6.49 12.56 5.59
C GLU A 32 -5.77 13.46 6.59
N ILE A 33 -4.76 14.21 6.14
CA ILE A 33 -3.85 14.95 7.03
C ILE A 33 -4.61 16.07 7.75
N THR A 34 -5.39 16.88 7.03
CA THR A 34 -6.13 18.02 7.62
C THR A 34 -7.11 17.62 8.70
N THR A 35 -7.86 16.53 8.51
CA THR A 35 -8.91 16.08 9.44
C THR A 35 -8.42 15.04 10.43
N SER A 36 -7.21 14.50 10.22
CA SER A 36 -6.70 13.31 10.91
C SER A 36 -7.63 12.09 10.80
N LYS A 37 -8.53 12.07 9.80
CA LYS A 37 -9.47 10.96 9.59
C LYS A 37 -8.70 9.78 8.98
N ASP A 38 -8.61 8.70 9.74
CA ASP A 38 -7.91 7.47 9.36
C ASP A 38 -8.88 6.32 9.12
N VAL A 39 -8.92 5.81 7.90
CA VAL A 39 -9.92 4.84 7.44
C VAL A 39 -9.23 3.61 6.84
N PRO A 40 -9.56 2.38 7.29
CA PRO A 40 -9.14 1.16 6.60
C PRO A 40 -9.88 1.02 5.27
N LEU A 41 -9.16 0.84 4.18
CA LEU A 41 -9.74 0.72 2.83
C LEU A 41 -9.97 -0.74 2.41
N MET A 42 -9.03 -1.63 2.74
CA MET A 42 -9.04 -3.03 2.31
C MET A 42 -8.09 -3.88 3.14
N GLN A 43 -8.39 -5.17 3.26
CA GLN A 43 -7.47 -6.17 3.79
C GLN A 43 -6.56 -6.70 2.68
N LEU A 44 -5.26 -6.46 2.81
CA LEU A 44 -4.23 -6.93 1.89
C LEU A 44 -3.97 -8.43 2.05
N ARG A 45 -3.44 -9.05 0.98
CA ARG A 45 -3.00 -10.45 1.00
C ARG A 45 -1.75 -10.55 1.86
N SER A 46 -1.90 -10.98 3.12
CA SER A 46 -0.74 -11.26 3.98
C SER A 46 -0.06 -12.55 3.53
N GLY A 47 1.17 -12.44 3.04
CA GLY A 47 2.08 -13.60 2.93
C GLY A 47 2.82 -13.83 4.26
N PRO A 48 3.30 -15.04 4.54
CA PRO A 48 4.07 -15.27 5.74
C PRO A 48 5.43 -14.56 5.60
N ARG A 49 5.66 -13.54 6.43
CA ARG A 49 7.00 -13.02 6.84
C ARG A 49 7.72 -12.00 5.96
N ALA A 50 7.18 -11.53 4.84
CA ALA A 50 7.86 -10.50 4.05
C ALA A 50 7.19 -9.13 4.22
N PRO A 51 7.89 -8.11 4.75
CA PRO A 51 7.33 -6.77 4.87
C PRO A 51 7.12 -6.15 3.48
N TYR A 52 6.11 -5.29 3.36
CA TYR A 52 6.01 -4.43 2.19
C TYR A 52 7.20 -3.48 2.17
N TYR A 53 7.93 -3.48 1.05
CA TYR A 53 9.14 -2.70 0.83
C TYR A 53 8.83 -1.30 0.27
N SER A 54 7.85 -1.21 -0.62
CA SER A 54 7.41 0.05 -1.21
C SER A 54 5.93 0.01 -1.60
N ILE A 55 5.36 1.19 -1.77
CA ILE A 55 3.99 1.42 -2.23
C ILE A 55 4.00 2.57 -3.25
N SER A 56 3.20 2.46 -4.30
CA SER A 56 3.01 3.51 -5.30
C SER A 56 1.54 3.60 -5.68
N TYR A 57 0.99 4.82 -5.69
CA TYR A 57 -0.41 5.08 -6.04
C TYR A 57 -0.50 5.65 -7.46
N ASN A 58 -1.44 5.14 -8.24
CA ASN A 58 -1.83 5.66 -9.54
C ASN A 58 -3.23 6.30 -9.46
N PRO A 59 -3.33 7.64 -9.59
CA PRO A 59 -4.62 8.34 -9.52
C PRO A 59 -5.53 8.05 -10.73
N ALA A 60 -4.97 7.71 -11.90
CA ALA A 60 -5.77 7.47 -13.10
C ALA A 60 -6.67 6.23 -12.97
N GLU A 61 -6.14 5.18 -12.34
CA GLU A 61 -6.82 3.88 -12.15
C GLU A 61 -7.29 3.67 -10.69
N ASN A 62 -7.16 4.70 -9.84
CA ASN A 62 -7.35 4.61 -8.39
C ASN A 62 -6.73 3.32 -7.78
N SER A 63 -5.51 3.02 -8.18
CA SER A 63 -4.88 1.71 -7.91
C SER A 63 -3.54 1.86 -7.21
N ILE A 64 -3.19 0.86 -6.41
CA ILE A 64 -1.95 0.78 -5.65
C ILE A 64 -1.14 -0.42 -6.11
N LEU A 65 0.15 -0.16 -6.29
CA LEU A 65 1.17 -1.16 -6.49
C LEU A 65 1.97 -1.31 -5.19
N LEU A 66 1.90 -2.49 -4.58
CA LEU A 66 2.68 -2.87 -3.40
C LEU A 66 3.82 -3.78 -3.83
N THR A 67 5.01 -3.51 -3.30
CA THR A 67 6.18 -4.39 -3.50
C THR A 67 6.50 -5.11 -2.21
N THR A 68 6.61 -6.43 -2.28
CA THR A 68 7.16 -7.25 -1.22
C THR A 68 8.56 -7.68 -1.63
N ARG A 69 9.56 -7.46 -0.76
CA ARG A 69 10.95 -7.86 -1.01
C ARG A 69 11.50 -8.55 0.23
N VAL A 70 12.04 -9.74 0.05
CA VAL A 70 12.74 -10.47 1.11
C VAL A 70 14.20 -9.97 1.13
N PRO A 71 14.70 -9.37 2.25
CA PRO A 71 16.04 -8.80 2.28
C PRO A 71 17.15 -9.80 1.96
N SER A 72 17.00 -11.07 2.34
CA SER A 72 17.95 -12.14 2.04
C SER A 72 17.85 -12.69 0.62
N GLN A 73 16.80 -12.34 -0.13
CA GLN A 73 16.53 -12.83 -1.48
C GLN A 73 15.94 -11.68 -2.33
N PRO A 74 16.75 -10.69 -2.73
CA PRO A 74 16.25 -9.53 -3.47
C PRO A 74 15.62 -9.89 -4.82
N ASP A 75 16.09 -10.98 -5.44
CA ASP A 75 15.63 -11.45 -6.74
C ASP A 75 14.23 -12.10 -6.70
N THR A 76 13.69 -12.38 -5.51
CA THR A 76 12.35 -12.96 -5.31
C THR A 76 11.30 -11.91 -4.97
N SER A 77 11.50 -10.69 -5.48
CA SER A 77 10.56 -9.59 -5.29
C SER A 77 9.20 -9.89 -5.96
N MET A 78 8.12 -9.54 -5.25
CA MET A 78 6.74 -9.75 -5.68
C MET A 78 5.99 -8.42 -5.68
N TYR A 79 5.08 -8.26 -6.64
CA TYR A 79 4.18 -7.12 -6.72
C TYR A 79 2.75 -7.55 -6.55
N ASP A 80 2.00 -6.75 -5.79
CA ASP A 80 0.56 -6.85 -5.67
C ASP A 80 -0.07 -5.57 -6.21
N LEU A 81 -0.99 -5.73 -7.16
CA LEU A 81 -1.81 -4.66 -7.70
C LEU A 81 -3.20 -4.73 -7.08
N TYR A 82 -3.62 -3.63 -6.47
CA TYR A 82 -4.93 -3.46 -5.86
C TYR A 82 -5.64 -2.24 -6.42
N THR A 83 -6.92 -2.37 -6.75
CA THR A 83 -7.78 -1.24 -7.10
C THR A 83 -8.56 -0.81 -5.87
N ILE A 84 -8.52 0.48 -5.55
CA ILE A 84 -9.25 1.05 -4.42
C ILE A 84 -10.70 1.31 -4.87
N PRO A 85 -11.72 0.79 -4.17
CA PRO A 85 -13.10 1.12 -4.47
C PRO A 85 -13.34 2.62 -4.28
N LYS A 86 -14.09 3.26 -5.19
CA LYS A 86 -14.35 4.71 -5.14
C LYS A 86 -15.05 5.13 -3.83
N ASP A 87 -15.91 4.26 -3.31
CA ASP A 87 -16.73 4.53 -2.12
C ASP A 87 -16.05 4.13 -0.80
N ALA A 88 -14.88 3.47 -0.86
CA ALA A 88 -14.17 2.96 0.32
C ALA A 88 -13.72 4.07 1.29
N GLY A 89 -13.79 5.34 0.87
CA GLY A 89 -13.44 6.48 1.70
C GLY A 89 -14.60 7.20 2.39
N GLU A 90 -15.81 7.06 1.85
CA GLU A 90 -17.01 7.78 2.28
C GLU A 90 -17.93 6.88 3.11
N SER A 91 -18.09 5.62 2.69
CA SER A 91 -18.95 4.62 3.34
C SER A 91 -18.25 3.80 4.42
N ALA A 92 -16.92 3.77 4.44
CA ALA A 92 -16.15 3.05 5.44
C ALA A 92 -16.17 3.81 6.78
N THR A 93 -17.16 3.48 7.61
CA THR A 93 -17.08 3.74 9.05
C THR A 93 -15.94 2.91 9.63
N ALA A 94 -15.23 3.44 10.63
CA ALA A 94 -14.10 2.75 11.28
C ALA A 94 -14.46 1.38 11.88
N ALA A 95 -15.75 1.03 11.96
CA ALA A 95 -16.29 -0.20 12.51
C ALA A 95 -16.53 -1.32 11.48
N GLN A 96 -16.48 -1.04 10.17
CA GLN A 96 -16.59 -2.09 9.15
C GLN A 96 -15.19 -2.62 8.81
N THR A 97 -15.00 -3.93 8.97
CA THR A 97 -13.78 -4.60 8.50
C THR A 97 -13.86 -4.66 6.98
N PRO A 98 -12.98 -3.98 6.23
CA PRO A 98 -13.09 -3.98 4.79
C PRO A 98 -12.69 -5.34 4.23
N ASP A 99 -13.41 -5.77 3.19
CA ASP A 99 -13.17 -7.04 2.53
C ASP A 99 -11.76 -7.13 1.92
N ALA A 100 -11.34 -8.36 1.63
CA ALA A 100 -10.12 -8.64 0.90
C ALA A 100 -10.39 -8.54 -0.61
N PRO A 101 -9.87 -7.50 -1.31
CA PRO A 101 -10.06 -7.38 -2.74
C PRO A 101 -9.27 -8.44 -3.50
N GLU A 102 -9.73 -8.72 -4.73
CA GLU A 102 -8.95 -9.51 -5.68
C GLU A 102 -7.69 -8.75 -6.10
N GLY A 103 -6.58 -9.04 -5.42
CA GLY A 103 -5.26 -8.54 -5.79
C GLY A 103 -4.61 -9.39 -6.89
N ARG A 104 -4.05 -8.74 -7.91
CA ARG A 104 -3.20 -9.41 -8.91
C ARG A 104 -1.77 -9.46 -8.39
N ARG A 105 -1.17 -10.66 -8.36
CA ARG A 105 0.22 -10.85 -7.91
C ARG A 105 1.10 -11.29 -9.07
N SER A 106 2.29 -10.70 -9.18
CA SER A 106 3.32 -11.12 -10.15
C SER A 106 4.72 -10.99 -9.55
N SER A 107 5.69 -11.74 -10.08
CA SER A 107 7.11 -11.60 -9.73
C SER A 107 7.79 -10.53 -10.58
N GLY A 108 8.85 -9.93 -10.06
CA GLY A 108 9.75 -9.07 -10.82
C GLY A 108 10.67 -8.23 -9.92
N LEU A 109 11.73 -7.67 -10.50
CA LEU A 109 12.72 -6.88 -9.76
C LEU A 109 12.31 -5.43 -9.54
N ASN A 110 11.69 -4.83 -10.56
CA ASN A 110 11.11 -3.48 -10.54
C ASN A 110 9.75 -3.49 -11.23
N ALA A 111 8.87 -2.58 -10.83
CA ALA A 111 7.60 -2.33 -11.51
C ALA A 111 7.32 -0.82 -11.52
N VAL A 112 6.79 -0.33 -12.63
CA VAL A 112 6.52 1.10 -12.86
C VAL A 112 5.15 1.28 -13.50
N TRP A 113 4.51 2.40 -13.18
CA TRP A 113 3.31 2.82 -13.91
C TRP A 113 3.73 3.40 -15.25
N VAL A 114 3.09 2.95 -16.33
CA VAL A 114 3.26 3.52 -17.66
C VAL A 114 1.91 4.02 -18.11
N ALA A 115 1.81 5.32 -18.41
CA ALA A 115 0.66 5.88 -19.10
C ALA A 115 0.89 5.75 -20.61
N GLY A 116 -0.17 5.44 -21.36
CA GLY A 116 -0.16 5.69 -22.80
C GLY A 116 -0.16 7.19 -23.06
N ASN A 117 0.55 7.64 -24.09
CA ASN A 117 0.34 8.99 -24.63
C ASN A 117 -1.16 9.13 -24.93
N ARG A 118 -1.80 10.13 -24.32
CA ARG A 118 -3.14 10.55 -24.74
C ARG A 118 -3.04 11.20 -26.11
#